data_AF-A0A7X6XUI8-F1
#
_entry.id   AF-A0A7X6XUI8-F1
#
_cell.length_a   1.000
_cell.length_b   1.000
_cell.length_c   1.000
_cell.angle_alpha   90.00
_cell.angle_beta   90.00
_cell.angle_gamma   90.00
#
_symmetry.space_group_name_H-M   'P 1'
#
loop_
_entity.id
_entity.type
_entity.pdbx_description
1 polymer ?
#
loop_
_entity_poly.entity_id
_entity_poly.type
_entity_poly.pdbx_seq_one_letter_code
_entity_poly.pdbx_strand_id
1 'polypeptide(L)' 'MTPIIIDDGKRSLQFAEWGFPLGEKKLVINARSETIMNKPMFKDSFYYRRCVVPANNFYKWKDVGAGRKTKYKIFI' A
#
# COMPACT_ATOMS: atom_id res chain seq x y z
N MET A 1 4.22 -6.28 -10.94
CA MET A 1 5.18 -5.62 -10.06
C MET A 1 4.93 -4.11 -10.08
N THR A 2 5.05 -3.44 -8.94
CA THR A 2 4.77 -2.02 -8.72
C THR A 2 6.09 -1.27 -8.51
N PRO A 3 6.30 -0.10 -9.14
CA PRO A 3 7.48 0.71 -8.86
C PRO A 3 7.45 1.23 -7.42
N ILE A 4 8.60 1.17 -6.75
CA ILE A 4 8.80 1.73 -5.42
C ILE A 4 10.11 2.51 -5.39
N ILE A 5 10.16 3.58 -4.60
CA ILE A 5 11.38 4.31 -4.29
C ILE A 5 11.83 3.88 -2.90
N ILE A 6 13.07 3.44 -2.79
CA ILE A 6 13.72 3.11 -1.51
C ILE A 6 14.89 4.06 -1.24
N ASP A 7 15.30 4.16 0.02
CA ASP A 7 16.46 4.95 0.45
C ASP A 7 17.32 4.10 1.39
N ASP A 8 18.43 3.59 0.87
CA ASP A 8 19.42 2.76 1.56
C ASP A 8 20.80 3.47 1.65
N GLY A 9 20.79 4.80 1.66
CA GLY A 9 21.97 5.66 1.53
C GLY A 9 22.05 6.34 0.17
N LYS A 10 21.27 5.87 -0.81
CA LYS A 10 20.96 6.58 -2.06
C LYS A 10 19.54 6.23 -2.50
N ARG A 11 18.82 7.24 -3.01
CA ARG A 11 17.49 7.00 -3.58
C ARG A 11 17.60 6.18 -4.86
N SER A 12 16.85 5.07 -4.92
CA SER A 12 16.77 4.21 -6.10
C SER A 12 15.33 3.78 -6.39
N LEU A 13 15.04 3.55 -7.67
CA LEU A 13 13.77 2.99 -8.13
C LEU A 13 13.91 1.47 -8.24
N GLN A 14 13.01 0.74 -7.59
CA GLN A 14 12.93 -0.72 -7.64
C GLN A 14 11.49 -1.17 -7.94
N PHE A 15 11.32 -2.48 -8.12
CA PHE A 15 10.02 -3.09 -8.37
C PHE A 15 9.72 -4.13 -7.29
N ALA A 16 8.49 -4.11 -6.77
CA ALA A 16 8.03 -5.03 -5.74
C ALA A 16 6.64 -5.59 -6.04
N GLU A 17 6.24 -6.64 -5.33
CA GLU A 17 4.85 -7.11 -5.33
C GLU A 17 4.00 -6.20 -4.43
N TRP A 18 2.78 -5.90 -4.86
CA TRP A 18 1.85 -5.10 -4.05
C TRP A 18 1.04 -6.00 -3.14
N GLY A 19 1.54 -6.18 -1.92
CA GLY A 19 0.81 -6.80 -0.82
C GLY A 19 1.67 -7.69 0.05
N PHE A 20 1.23 -7.89 1.29
CA PHE A 20 1.83 -8.84 2.23
C PHE A 20 1.09 -10.17 2.15
N PRO A 21 1.78 -11.31 2.06
CA PRO A 21 1.14 -12.61 2.01
C PRO A 21 0.37 -12.90 3.31
N LEU A 22 -0.84 -13.44 3.17
CA LEU A 22 -1.69 -13.93 4.24
C LEU A 22 -2.23 -15.31 3.85
N GLY A 23 -1.58 -16.36 4.32
CA GLY A 23 -1.82 -17.72 3.83
C GLY A 23 -1.45 -17.86 2.34
N GLU A 24 -1.93 -18.91 1.69
CA GLU A 24 -1.46 -19.30 0.35
C GLU A 24 -2.01 -18.43 -0.80
N LYS A 25 -3.16 -17.77 -0.61
CA LYS A 25 -3.91 -17.14 -1.73
C LYS A 25 -4.37 -15.71 -1.48
N LYS A 26 -4.03 -15.09 -0.34
CA LYS A 26 -4.52 -13.75 0.00
C LYS A 26 -3.35 -12.80 0.22
N LEU A 27 -3.54 -11.57 -0.24
CA LEU A 27 -2.62 -10.46 -0.03
C LEU A 27 -3.30 -9.38 0.80
N VAL A 28 -2.56 -8.84 1.77
CA VAL A 28 -2.95 -7.64 2.51
C VAL A 28 -2.25 -6.45 1.88
N ILE A 29 -3.03 -5.62 1.18
CA ILE A 29 -2.52 -4.52 0.36
C ILE A 29 -2.47 -3.16 1.09
N ASN A 30 -3.08 -3.06 2.27
CA ASN A 30 -3.12 -1.84 3.08
C ASN A 30 -2.74 -2.13 4.54
N ALA A 31 -1.99 -1.22 5.14
CA ALA A 31 -1.70 -1.20 6.57
C ALA A 31 -2.26 0.08 7.19
N ARG A 32 -2.90 -0.02 8.36
CA ARG A 32 -3.45 1.13 9.09
C ARG A 32 -2.34 1.82 9.90
N SER A 33 -2.12 3.10 9.66
CA SER A 33 -1.12 3.93 10.34
C SER A 33 -1.19 3.86 11.87
N GLU A 34 -2.40 3.73 12.41
CA GLU A 34 -2.71 3.73 13.83
C GLU A 34 -2.12 2.53 14.58
N THR A 35 -1.84 1.43 13.87
CA THR A 35 -1.41 0.15 14.47
C THR A 35 -0.17 -0.45 13.84
N ILE A 36 0.37 0.16 12.79
CA ILE A 36 1.44 -0.39 11.96
C ILE A 36 2.72 -0.70 12.76
N MET A 37 3.00 0.10 13.79
CA MET A 37 4.19 -0.03 14.65
C MET A 37 4.21 -1.31 15.49
N ASN A 38 3.03 -1.84 15.84
CA ASN A 38 2.90 -2.94 16.79
C ASN A 38 2.36 -4.24 16.15
N LYS A 39 1.83 -4.17 14.93
CA LYS A 39 1.23 -5.33 14.26
C LYS A 39 2.33 -6.26 13.70
N PRO A 40 2.43 -7.54 14.13
CA PRO A 40 3.53 -8.43 13.75
C PRO A 40 3.78 -8.55 12.25
N MET A 41 2.72 -8.52 11.43
CA MET A 41 2.81 -8.55 9.96
C MET A 41 3.58 -7.35 9.37
N PHE A 42 3.55 -6.18 10.02
CA PHE A 42 4.07 -4.93 9.47
C PHE A 42 5.23 -4.33 10.25
N LYS A 43 5.35 -4.62 11.56
CA LYS A 43 6.24 -3.89 12.49
C LYS A 43 7.68 -3.79 11.96
N ASP A 44 8.25 -4.89 11.49
CA ASP A 44 9.66 -4.90 11.05
C ASP A 44 9.83 -4.16 9.73
N SER A 45 8.86 -4.28 8.80
CA SER A 45 8.91 -3.53 7.55
C SER A 45 8.73 -2.03 7.79
N PHE A 46 7.92 -1.63 8.78
CA PHE A 46 7.75 -0.23 9.15
C PHE A 46 9.04 0.40 9.68
N TYR A 47 9.80 -0.33 10.50
CA TYR A 47 11.06 0.19 11.05
C TYR A 47 12.21 0.16 10.05
N TYR A 48 12.32 -0.90 9.24
CA TYR A 48 13.55 -1.18 8.49
C TYR A 48 13.41 -1.18 6.96
N ARG A 49 12.18 -1.21 6.40
CA ARG A 49 11.93 -1.43 4.97
C ARG A 49 10.86 -0.51 4.40
N ARG A 50 10.91 0.77 4.77
CA ARG A 50 9.97 1.77 4.23
C ARG A 50 10.29 2.04 2.76
N CYS A 51 9.25 2.23 1.96
CA CYS A 51 9.35 2.63 0.56
C CYS A 51 8.24 3.63 0.24
N VAL A 52 8.41 4.36 -0.86
CA VAL A 52 7.38 5.25 -1.43
C VAL A 52 6.87 4.63 -2.72
N VAL A 53 5.55 4.50 -2.86
CA VAL A 53 4.91 4.08 -4.11
C VAL A 53 4.56 5.36 -4.90
N PRO A 54 5.29 5.72 -5.97
CA PRO A 54 4.94 6.86 -6.79
C PRO A 54 3.61 6.60 -7.53
N ALA A 55 2.72 7.58 -7.51
CA ALA A 55 1.49 7.55 -8.29
C ALA A 55 1.02 8.98 -8.59
N ASN A 56 0.32 9.16 -9.72
CA ASN A 56 -0.30 10.43 -10.09
C ASN A 56 -1.70 10.60 -9.47
N ASN A 57 -2.32 9.48 -9.06
CA ASN A 57 -3.67 9.41 -8.53
C ASN A 57 -3.97 8.00 -8.00
N PHE A 58 -5.04 7.87 -7.24
CA PHE A 58 -5.65 6.61 -6.86
C PHE A 58 -7.19 6.66 -7.02
N TYR A 59 -7.84 5.50 -6.97
CA TYR A 59 -9.29 5.40 -7.08
C TYR A 59 -9.93 5.06 -5.74
N LYS A 60 -11.08 5.67 -5.46
CA LYS A 60 -11.98 5.26 -4.37
C LYS A 60 -13.37 4.99 -4.91
N TRP A 61 -14.06 4.03 -4.30
CA TRP A 61 -15.46 3.76 -4.57
C TRP A 61 -16.29 4.24 -3.38
N LYS A 62 -17.22 5.16 -3.63
CA LYS A 62 -18.19 5.60 -2.62
C LYS A 62 -19.48 4.83 -2.82
N ASP A 63 -20.03 4.30 -1.74
CA ASP A 63 -21.39 3.76 -1.73
C ASP A 63 -22.37 4.93 -1.92
N VAL A 64 -23.27 4.79 -2.89
CA VAL A 64 -24.29 5.80 -3.22
C VAL A 64 -25.71 5.26 -2.98
N GLY A 65 -25.84 4.17 -2.23
CA GLY A 65 -27.10 3.50 -1.93
C GLY A 65 -27.51 2.47 -2.98
N ALA A 66 -28.52 1.65 -2.64
CA ALA A 66 -29.10 0.64 -3.51
C ALA A 66 -28.08 -0.33 -4.16
N GLY A 67 -27.01 -0.67 -3.43
CA GLY A 67 -25.95 -1.58 -3.91
C GLY A 67 -25.05 -0.98 -5.00
N ARG A 68 -25.17 0.32 -5.30
CA ARG A 68 -24.37 1.01 -6.32
C ARG A 68 -23.15 1.67 -5.72
N LYS A 69 -22.06 1.68 -6.48
CA LYS A 69 -20.82 2.36 -6.12
C LYS A 69 -20.37 3.28 -7.24
N THR A 70 -20.04 4.51 -6.90
CA THR A 70 -19.44 5.47 -7.84
C THR A 70 -17.94 5.51 -7.66
N LYS A 71 -17.20 5.42 -8.77
CA LYS A 71 -15.74 5.49 -8.83
C LYS A 71 -15.29 6.96 -8.86
N TYR A 72 -14.40 7.32 -7.95
CA TYR A 72 -13.78 8.64 -7.85
C TYR A 72 -12.28 8.51 -8.10
N LYS A 73 -11.72 9.42 -8.90
CA LYS A 73 -10.27 9.55 -9.13
C LYS A 73 -9.76 10.68 -8.25
N ILE A 74 -8.82 10.39 -7.36
CA ILE A 74 -8.22 11.35 -6.43
C ILE A 74 -6.77 11.54 -6.85
N PHE A 75 -6.40 12.78 -7.19
CA PHE A 75 -5.04 13.16 -7.53
C PHE A 75 -4.22 13.40 -6.27
N ILE A 76 -2.93 13.05 -6.33
CA ILE A 76 -1.93 13.25 -5.27
C ILE A 76 -0.73 13.97 -5.85
#